data_AF-A0A151S039-F1
#
_entry.id   AF-A0A151S039-F1
#
_cell.length_a   1.000
_cell.length_b   1.000
_cell.length_c   1.000
_cell.angle_alpha   90.00
_cell.angle_beta   90.00
_cell.angle_gamma   90.00
#
_symmetry.space_group_name_H-M   'P 1'
#
loop_
_entity.id
_entity.type
_entity.pdbx_description
1 polymer ?
#
loop_
_entity_poly.entity_id
_entity_poly.type
_entity_poly.pdbx_seq_one_letter_code
_entity_poly.pdbx_strand_id
1 'polypeptide(L)' 'MSLQQGTDDISTYYTKLKSIWEELSGYKPTLPCTCGSLQQLQTHIESEYVMSFLMGLNDSFSQI' A
#
# COMPACT_ATOMS: atom_id res chain seq x y z
N MET A 1 0.30 -5.91 -11.27
CA MET A 1 -0.90 -5.13 -11.66
C MET A 1 -1.03 -4.02 -10.64
N SER A 2 -0.81 -2.77 -11.02
CA SER A 2 -1.06 -1.63 -10.15
C SER A 2 -2.48 -1.12 -10.39
N LEU A 3 -3.22 -0.87 -9.30
CA LEU A 3 -4.50 -0.17 -9.39
C LEU A 3 -4.21 1.31 -9.67
N GLN A 4 -4.84 1.88 -10.69
CA GLN A 4 -4.77 3.31 -10.99
C GLN A 4 -6.04 4.01 -10.51
N GLN A 5 -5.93 5.28 -10.12
CA GLN A 5 -7.05 6.10 -9.65
C GLN A 5 -8.15 6.22 -10.73
N GLY A 6 -7.77 6.57 -11.95
CA GLY A 6 -8.70 6.70 -13.07
C GLY A 6 -9.79 7.73 -12.75
N THR A 7 -11.05 7.29 -12.77
CA THR A 7 -12.22 8.16 -12.51
C THR A 7 -12.66 8.20 -11.05
N ASP A 8 -12.06 7.39 -10.18
CA ASP A 8 -12.40 7.39 -8.75
C ASP A 8 -11.87 8.67 -8.07
N ASP A 9 -12.60 9.17 -7.06
CA ASP A 9 -12.03 10.13 -6.13
C ASP A 9 -10.93 9.46 -5.28
N ILE A 10 -10.08 10.28 -4.65
CA ILE A 10 -8.91 9.80 -3.89
C ILE A 10 -9.31 8.84 -2.77
N SER A 11 -10.42 9.12 -2.07
CA SER A 11 -10.86 8.31 -0.93
C SER A 11 -11.35 6.94 -1.40
N THR A 12 -12.13 6.91 -2.48
CA THR A 12 -12.59 5.66 -3.10
C THR A 12 -11.41 4.84 -3.61
N TYR A 13 -10.46 5.46 -4.32
CA TYR A 13 -9.25 4.80 -4.80
C TYR A 13 -8.42 4.22 -3.65
N TYR A 14 -8.15 5.01 -2.62
CA TYR A 14 -7.41 4.57 -1.43
C TYR A 14 -8.10 3.39 -0.73
N THR A 15 -9.43 3.44 -0.61
CA THR A 15 -10.20 2.37 0.03
C THR A 15 -10.07 1.04 -0.74
N LYS A 16 -10.14 1.09 -2.07
CA LYS A 16 -9.92 -0.09 -2.94
C LYS A 16 -8.51 -0.66 -2.77
N LEU A 17 -7.48 0.19 -2.81
CA LEU A 17 -6.09 -0.22 -2.57
C LEU A 17 -5.91 -0.86 -1.19
N LYS A 18 -6.46 -0.23 -0.15
CA LYS A 18 -6.37 -0.70 1.22
C LYS A 18 -6.99 -2.09 1.38
N SER A 19 -8.15 -2.35 0.77
CA SER A 19 -8.79 -3.68 0.78
C SER A 19 -7.85 -4.75 0.21
N ILE A 20 -7.18 -4.46 -0.91
CA ILE A 20 -6.24 -5.39 -1.55
C ILE A 20 -5.04 -5.65 -0.62
N TRP A 21 -4.48 -4.62 0.00
CA TRP A 21 -3.37 -4.78 0.94
C TRP A 21 -3.74 -5.56 2.19
N GLU A 22 -4.95 -5.36 2.72
CA GLU A 22 -5.48 -6.11 3.85
C GLU A 22 -5.66 -7.59 3.49
N GLU A 23 -6.25 -7.90 2.34
CA GLU A 23 -6.35 -9.27 1.82
C GLU A 23 -4.96 -9.91 1.67
N LEU A 24 -4.02 -9.22 1.02
CA LEU A 24 -2.63 -9.69 0.88
C LEU A 24 -1.93 -9.89 2.21
N SER A 25 -2.20 -9.03 3.20
CA SER A 25 -1.63 -9.17 4.55
C SER A 25 -2.15 -10.43 5.26
N GLY A 26 -3.40 -10.84 4.99
CA GLY A 26 -3.99 -12.06 5.53
C GLY A 26 -3.31 -13.34 5.02
N TYR A 27 -2.65 -13.29 3.86
CA TYR A 27 -1.87 -14.42 3.32
C TYR A 27 -0.42 -14.43 3.81
N LYS A 28 0.07 -13.37 4.46
CA LYS A 28 1.46 -13.31 4.93
C LYS A 28 1.61 -14.20 6.17
N PRO A 29 2.60 -15.11 6.20
CA PRO A 29 2.85 -15.91 7.38
C PRO A 29 3.28 -15.02 8.54
N THR A 30 2.60 -15.14 9.68
CA THR A 30 3.00 -14.51 10.94
C THR A 30 4.24 -15.21 11.46
N LEU A 31 5.40 -14.57 11.30
CA LEU A 31 6.65 -15.05 11.88
C LEU A 31 6.73 -14.55 13.34
N PRO A 32 6.76 -15.43 14.35
CA PRO A 32 6.90 -15.06 15.76
C PRO A 32 8.36 -14.71 16.07
N CYS A 33 8.95 -13.77 15.34
CA CYS A 33 10.29 -13.30 15.60
C CYS A 33 10.24 -11.99 16.39
N THR A 34 10.86 -11.97 17.56
CA THR A 34 11.11 -10.77 18.36
C THR A 34 12.32 -9.98 17.87
N CYS A 35 12.83 -10.28 16.68
CA CYS A 35 13.98 -9.62 16.09
C CYS A 35 13.60 -8.23 15.58
N GLY A 36 14.43 -7.21 15.89
CA GLY A 36 14.21 -5.83 15.42
C GLY A 36 14.14 -5.70 13.88
N SER A 37 14.64 -6.68 13.14
CA SER A 37 14.49 -6.78 11.68
C SER A 37 13.04 -6.94 11.22
N LEU A 38 12.15 -7.51 12.03
CA LEU A 38 10.74 -7.62 11.71
C LEU A 38 10.05 -6.24 11.70
N GLN A 39 10.48 -5.35 12.60
CA GLN A 39 10.00 -3.97 12.66
C GLN A 39 10.48 -3.17 11.44
N GLN A 40 11.75 -3.33 11.04
CA GLN A 40 12.27 -2.72 9.81
C GLN A 40 11.54 -3.22 8.57
N LEU A 41 11.21 -4.52 8.51
CA LEU A 41 10.42 -5.10 7.43
C LEU A 41 9.00 -4.50 7.38
N GLN A 42 8.34 -4.32 8.53
CA GLN A 42 7.04 -3.66 8.59
C GLN A 42 7.10 -2.22 8.05
N THR A 43 8.07 -1.43 8.49
CA THR A 43 8.27 -0.07 7.98
C THR A 43 8.56 -0.04 6.48
N HIS A 44 9.31 -1.02 5.97
CA HIS A 44 9.55 -1.13 4.53
C HIS A 44 8.26 -1.45 3.76
N ILE A 45 7.44 -2.38 4.26
CA ILE A 45 6.13 -2.71 3.66
C ILE A 45 5.20 -1.49 3.66
N GLU A 46 5.15 -0.73 4.75
CA GLU A 46 4.36 0.51 4.82
C GLU A 46 4.84 1.53 3.77
N SER A 47 6.15 1.65 3.60
CA SER A 47 6.73 2.53 2.57
C SER A 47 6.32 2.09 1.16
N GLU A 48 6.34 0.78 0.88
CA GLU A 48 5.88 0.22 -0.40
C GLU A 48 4.38 0.50 -0.65
N TYR A 49 3.53 0.44 0.37
CA TYR A 49 2.12 0.80 0.24
C TYR A 49 1.94 2.28 -0.11
N VAL A 50 2.68 3.17 0.55
CA VAL A 50 2.68 4.61 0.22
C VAL A 50 3.15 4.84 -1.22
N MET A 51 4.27 4.23 -1.61
CA MET A 51 4.78 4.33 -2.98
C MET A 51 3.77 3.81 -4.01
N SER A 52 3.15 2.66 -3.77
CA SER A 52 2.13 2.09 -4.65
C SER A 52 0.91 3.01 -4.78
N PHE A 53 0.48 3.66 -3.71
CA PHE A 53 -0.61 4.64 -3.77
C PHE A 53 -0.21 5.83 -4.63
N LEU A 54 0.94 6.44 -4.37
CA LEU A 54 1.42 7.61 -5.09
C LEU A 54 1.62 7.33 -6.59
N MET A 55 2.18 6.17 -6.94
CA MET A 55 2.41 5.78 -8.33
C MET A 55 1.12 5.53 -9.13
N GLY A 56 0.01 5.23 -8.46
CA GLY A 56 -1.27 4.99 -9.12
C GLY A 56 -2.23 6.18 -9.09
N LEU A 57 -1.86 7.29 -8.44
CA LEU A 57 -2.61 8.55 -8.53
C LEU A 57 -2.57 9.11 -9.95
N ASN A 58 -3.61 9.88 -10.31
CA ASN A 58 -3.66 10.59 -11.57
C ASN A 58 -2.55 11.65 -11.66
N ASP A 59 -2.08 11.94 -12.87
CA ASP A 59 -1.01 12.91 -13.13
C ASP A 59 -1.31 14.33 -12.59
N SER A 60 -2.58 14.67 -12.38
CA SER A 60 -2.99 15.92 -11.71
C SER A 60 -2.43 16.07 -10.30
N PHE A 61 -2.03 14.97 -9.66
CA PHE A 61 -1.42 14.94 -8.32
C PHE A 61 0.11 14.79 -8.37
N SER A 62 0.73 14.74 -9.55
CA SER A 62 2.18 14.52 -9.71
C SER A 62 3.06 15.73 -9.38
N GLN A 63 2.47 16.92 -9.22
CA GLN A 63 3.18 18.19 -8.99
C GLN A 63 2.88 18.85 -7.63
N ILE A 64 2.19 18.14 -6.73
CA ILE A 64 1.92 18.63 -5.37
C ILE A 64 3.09 18.28 -4.45
#